data_AF-A0A382NUD8-F1
#
_entry.id   AF-A0A382NUD8-F1
#
_cell.length_a   1.000
_cell.length_b   1.000
_cell.length_c   1.000
_cell.angle_alpha   90.00
_cell.angle_beta   90.00
_cell.angle_gamma   90.00
#
_symmetry.space_group_name_H-M   'P 1'
#
loop_
_entity.id
_entity.type
_entity.pdbx_description
1 polymer ?
#
loop_
_entity_poly.entity_id
_entity_poly.type
_entity_poly.pdbx_seq_one_letter_code
_entity_poly.pdbx_strand_id
1 'polypeptide(L)'
;MGRTPSDRRLTPSHGSDAVKPPTPPSHLKASGKRTWKRLWEAGKAWLGPPDEPAVKAVCEQVDQIADLRGMAVQVERPELEQKYLHAIQAAEKSLMSSLSELGFTPVAQDRLGFTVSQVAEAESGPRRRGRRRTTETTRE
;
A
#
# COMPACT_ATOMS: atom_id res chain seq x y z
N MET A 1 -26.04 34.87 24.37
CA MET A 1 -25.23 33.67 24.70
C MET A 1 -24.94 32.94 23.39
N GLY A 2 -23.80 33.22 22.75
CA GLY A 2 -23.38 32.57 21.51
C GLY A 2 -22.10 31.79 21.76
N ARG A 3 -22.16 30.46 21.70
CA ARG A 3 -20.97 29.59 21.70
C ARG A 3 -20.59 29.37 20.23
N THR A 4 -19.53 30.01 19.76
CA THR A 4 -18.85 29.60 18.53
C THR A 4 -17.85 28.49 18.89
N PRO A 5 -17.85 27.34 18.19
CA PRO A 5 -16.85 26.32 18.39
C PRO A 5 -15.53 26.78 17.77
N SER A 6 -14.47 26.76 18.58
CA SER A 6 -13.10 26.94 18.15
C SER A 6 -12.74 25.89 17.10
N ASP A 7 -12.76 26.29 15.83
CA ASP A 7 -12.22 25.53 14.71
C ASP A 7 -10.69 25.48 14.86
N ARG A 8 -10.24 24.50 15.66
CA ARG A 8 -8.82 24.20 15.86
C ARG A 8 -8.32 23.50 14.60
N ARG A 9 -8.13 24.29 13.53
CA ARG A 9 -7.35 23.93 12.36
C ARG A 9 -5.96 23.53 12.83
N LEU A 10 -5.74 22.22 12.95
CA LEU A 10 -4.43 21.62 13.05
C LEU A 10 -3.72 21.90 11.73
N THR A 11 -2.87 22.91 11.69
CA THR A 11 -1.86 23.03 10.64
C THR A 11 -0.70 22.12 11.02
N PRO A 12 -0.36 21.07 10.25
CA PRO A 12 0.94 20.46 10.40
C PRO A 12 1.94 21.38 9.70
N SER A 13 2.56 22.27 10.48
CA SER A 13 3.79 22.95 10.10
C SER A 13 4.93 21.94 10.16
N HIS A 14 5.08 21.10 9.13
CA HIS A 14 6.32 20.37 8.93
C HIS A 14 7.19 21.17 7.96
N GLY A 15 8.09 21.96 8.56
CA GLY A 15 9.16 22.64 7.86
C GLY A 15 9.93 21.62 7.01
N SER A 16 10.05 21.95 5.73
CA SER A 16 10.83 21.24 4.74
C SER A 16 12.33 21.43 5.03
N ASP A 17 12.80 20.88 6.14
CA ASP A 17 14.20 20.48 6.25
C ASP A 17 14.29 19.12 5.56
N ALA A 18 15.22 18.99 4.61
CA ALA A 18 15.46 17.73 3.92
C ALA A 18 16.02 16.71 4.94
N VAL A 19 15.13 16.10 5.72
CA VAL A 19 15.47 15.12 6.74
C VAL A 19 15.97 13.88 6.01
N LYS A 20 17.25 13.59 6.21
CA LYS A 20 17.86 12.36 5.73
C LYS A 20 17.06 11.19 6.32
N PRO A 21 16.60 10.22 5.50
CA PRO A 21 15.75 9.15 5.99
C PRO A 21 16.45 8.40 7.12
N PRO A 22 15.75 8.09 8.23
CA PRO A 22 16.35 7.42 9.36
C PRO A 22 16.88 6.04 8.98
N THR A 23 17.90 5.60 9.72
CA THR A 23 18.52 4.30 9.50
C THR A 23 17.50 3.19 9.78
N PRO A 24 17.33 2.19 8.90
CA PRO A 24 16.38 1.11 9.13
C PRO A 24 16.72 0.34 10.41
N PRO A 25 15.72 0.02 11.25
CA PRO A 25 15.93 -0.79 12.44
C PRO A 25 16.59 -2.14 12.13
N SER A 26 17.52 -2.56 12.99
CA SER A 26 18.40 -3.72 12.76
C SER A 26 17.64 -5.04 12.70
N HIS A 27 16.58 -5.18 13.50
CA HIS A 27 15.76 -6.39 13.62
C HIS A 27 14.77 -6.60 12.46
N LEU A 28 14.56 -5.61 11.59
CA LEU A 28 13.75 -5.80 10.39
C LEU A 28 14.38 -6.86 9.47
N LYS A 29 13.55 -7.71 8.88
CA LYS A 29 13.98 -8.68 7.87
C LYS A 29 14.12 -7.99 6.51
N ALA A 30 14.47 -8.77 5.48
CA ALA A 30 14.72 -8.24 4.14
C ALA A 30 13.50 -7.53 3.53
N SER A 31 12.28 -7.99 3.82
CA SER A 31 11.06 -7.40 3.29
C SER A 31 10.77 -6.05 3.94
N GLY A 32 10.82 -5.96 5.27
CA GLY A 32 10.66 -4.74 6.05
C GLY A 32 11.74 -3.70 5.74
N LYS A 33 13.01 -4.10 5.61
CA LYS A 33 14.10 -3.19 5.20
C LYS A 33 13.89 -2.60 3.81
N ARG A 34 13.34 -3.37 2.87
CA ARG A 34 13.00 -2.88 1.53
C ARG A 34 11.82 -1.92 1.58
N THR A 35 10.78 -2.25 2.36
CA THR A 35 9.61 -1.38 2.54
C THR A 35 9.98 -0.08 3.22
N TRP A 36 10.83 -0.10 4.25
CA TRP A 36 11.35 1.07 4.94
C TRP A 36 11.91 2.09 3.96
N LYS A 37 12.86 1.65 3.12
CA LYS A 37 13.46 2.50 2.09
C LYS A 37 12.39 3.07 1.15
N ARG A 38 11.44 2.24 0.70
CA ARG A 38 10.38 2.69 -0.22
C ARG A 38 9.43 3.71 0.41
N LEU A 39 9.03 3.52 1.67
CA LEU A 39 8.12 4.43 2.36
C LEU A 39 8.77 5.79 2.58
N TRP A 40 10.01 5.81 3.10
CA TRP A 40 10.74 7.07 3.27
C TRP A 40 11.04 7.75 1.94
N GLU A 41 11.28 7.00 0.87
CA GLU A 41 11.48 7.57 -0.48
C GLU A 41 10.20 8.13 -1.09
N ALA A 42 9.06 7.44 -0.93
CA ALA A 42 7.77 7.89 -1.45
C ALA A 42 7.15 9.02 -0.61
N GLY A 43 7.40 9.01 0.70
CA GLY A 43 6.86 9.96 1.67
C GLY A 43 7.77 11.14 1.98
N LYS A 44 8.85 11.38 1.23
CA LYS A 44 9.83 12.46 1.49
C LYS A 44 9.19 13.85 1.69
N ALA A 45 8.03 14.09 1.10
CA ALA A 45 7.36 15.38 1.15
C ALA A 45 6.56 15.61 2.44
N TRP A 46 6.20 14.58 3.20
CA TRP A 46 5.35 14.72 4.40
C TRP A 46 5.76 13.86 5.60
N LEU A 47 6.53 12.78 5.40
CA LEU A 47 7.07 12.00 6.50
C LEU A 47 8.23 12.74 7.16
N GLY A 48 8.18 12.82 8.49
CA GLY A 48 9.27 13.32 9.31
C GLY A 48 9.69 12.33 10.40
N PRO A 49 10.68 12.71 11.23
CA PRO A 49 11.06 11.94 12.42
C PRO A 49 9.90 11.46 13.31
N PRO A 50 8.80 12.23 13.54
CA PRO A 50 7.70 11.73 14.37
C PRO A 50 6.95 10.54 13.77
N ASP A 51 7.01 10.33 12.45
CA ASP A 51 6.33 9.22 11.77
C ASP A 51 7.14 7.91 11.83
N GLU A 52 8.40 7.97 12.27
CA GLU A 52 9.32 6.83 12.30
C GLU A 52 8.75 5.59 13.03
N PRO A 53 8.12 5.70 14.21
CA PRO A 53 7.55 4.54 14.91
C PRO A 53 6.41 3.88 14.13
N ALA A 54 5.60 4.67 13.42
CA ALA A 54 4.49 4.17 12.62
C ALA A 54 5.00 3.49 11.34
N VAL A 55 5.98 4.10 10.66
CA VAL A 55 6.68 3.48 9.52
C VAL A 55 7.36 2.17 9.93
N LYS A 56 7.95 2.13 11.12
CA LYS A 56 8.54 0.91 11.70
C LYS A 56 7.51 -0.21 11.86
N ALA A 57 6.37 0.09 12.45
CA ALA A 57 5.29 -0.89 12.65
C ALA A 57 4.79 -1.47 11.31
N VAL A 58 4.64 -0.63 10.28
CA VAL A 58 4.28 -1.08 8.93
C VAL A 58 5.34 -2.01 8.34
N CYS A 59 6.62 -1.73 8.54
CA CYS A 59 7.70 -2.60 8.08
C CYS A 59 7.69 -3.95 8.79
N GLU A 60 7.41 -3.98 10.10
CA GLU A 60 7.26 -5.20 10.89
C GLU A 60 6.06 -6.04 10.42
N GLN A 61 4.93 -5.40 10.10
CA GLN A 61 3.76 -6.08 9.52
C GLN A 61 4.09 -6.72 8.16
N VAL A 62 4.86 -6.04 7.31
CA VAL A 62 5.29 -6.61 6.02
C VAL A 62 6.18 -7.83 6.21
N ASP A 63 7.07 -7.81 7.19
CA ASP A 63 7.88 -8.97 7.56
C ASP A 63 7.02 -10.14 8.01
N GLN A 64 6.02 -9.88 8.86
CA GLN A 64 5.07 -10.89 9.32
C GLN A 64 4.27 -11.52 8.17
N ILE A 65 3.80 -10.71 7.22
CA ILE A 65 3.07 -11.21 6.03
C ILE A 65 4.00 -12.11 5.18
N ALA A 66 5.27 -11.72 5.01
CA ALA A 66 6.24 -12.53 4.30
C ALA A 66 6.47 -13.88 4.99
N ASP A 67 6.57 -13.90 6.32
CA ASP A 67 6.69 -15.15 7.09
C ASP A 67 5.44 -16.02 6.96
N LEU A 68 4.25 -15.44 7.08
CA LEU A 68 2.97 -16.15 6.93
C LEU A 68 2.86 -16.82 5.56
N ARG A 69 3.25 -16.11 4.48
CA ARG A 69 3.29 -16.67 3.13
C ARG A 69 4.31 -17.81 3.02
N GLY A 70 5.48 -17.66 3.64
CA GLY A 70 6.49 -18.72 3.71
C GLY A 70 6.00 -19.97 4.43
N MET A 71 5.23 -19.81 5.52
CA MET A 71 4.61 -20.92 6.24
C MET A 71 3.48 -21.57 5.44
N ALA A 72 2.63 -20.78 4.76
CA ALA A 72 1.54 -21.30 3.94
C ALA A 72 2.05 -22.26 2.85
N VAL A 73 3.17 -21.94 2.20
CA VAL A 73 3.78 -22.77 1.16
C VAL A 73 4.35 -24.09 1.68
N GLN A 74 4.75 -24.15 2.95
CA GLN A 74 5.38 -25.34 3.55
C GLN A 74 4.36 -26.33 4.13
N VAL A 75 3.07 -26.00 4.12
CA VAL A 75 2.02 -26.77 4.77
C VAL A 75 1.35 -27.70 3.78
N GLU A 76 1.34 -28.99 4.10
CA GLU A 76 0.71 -30.03 3.27
C GLU A 76 -0.76 -30.28 3.66
N ARG A 77 -1.20 -29.73 4.80
CA ARG A 77 -2.56 -29.94 5.33
C ARG A 77 -3.49 -28.83 4.85
N PRO A 78 -4.56 -29.13 4.09
CA PRO A 78 -5.42 -28.11 3.49
C PRO A 78 -6.13 -27.22 4.53
N GLU A 79 -6.53 -27.78 5.67
CA GLU A 79 -7.15 -27.01 6.75
C GLU A 79 -6.20 -25.97 7.36
N LEU A 80 -4.92 -26.31 7.45
CA LEU A 80 -3.91 -25.43 8.02
C LEU A 80 -3.46 -24.38 7.01
N GLU A 81 -3.35 -24.76 5.73
CA GLU A 81 -3.16 -23.83 4.61
C GLU A 81 -4.26 -22.75 4.61
N GLN A 82 -5.52 -23.15 4.70
CA GLN A 82 -6.65 -22.22 4.73
C GLN A 82 -6.55 -21.24 5.92
N LYS A 83 -6.12 -21.71 7.10
CA LYS A 83 -5.89 -20.83 8.26
C LYS A 83 -4.80 -19.80 7.99
N TYR A 84 -3.70 -20.19 7.35
CA TYR A 84 -2.65 -19.25 6.95
C TYR A 84 -3.15 -18.24 5.93
N LEU A 85 -3.92 -18.66 4.93
CA LEU A 85 -4.52 -17.75 3.95
C LEU A 85 -5.43 -16.71 4.60
N HIS A 86 -6.27 -17.12 5.55
CA HIS A 86 -7.10 -16.18 6.33
C HIS A 86 -6.26 -15.23 7.18
N ALA A 87 -5.21 -15.72 7.83
CA ALA A 87 -4.29 -14.88 8.62
C ALA A 87 -3.57 -13.86 7.74
N ILE A 88 -3.14 -14.25 6.53
CA ILE A 88 -2.53 -13.36 5.54
C ILE A 88 -3.53 -12.26 5.14
N GLN A 89 -4.76 -12.63 4.78
CA GLN A 89 -5.79 -11.66 4.40
C GLN A 89 -6.09 -10.66 5.53
N ALA A 90 -6.13 -11.12 6.78
CA ALA A 90 -6.34 -10.25 7.94
C ALA A 90 -5.15 -9.29 8.14
N ALA A 91 -3.91 -9.81 8.04
CA ALA A 91 -2.70 -9.01 8.16
C ALA A 91 -2.58 -7.97 7.03
N GLU A 92 -2.93 -8.33 5.79
CA GLU A 92 -2.94 -7.42 4.64
C GLU A 92 -3.97 -6.29 4.81
N LYS A 93 -5.16 -6.60 5.32
CA LYS A 93 -6.16 -5.57 5.67
C LYS A 93 -5.64 -4.61 6.73
N SER A 94 -5.02 -5.13 7.79
CA SER A 94 -4.41 -4.28 8.82
C SER A 94 -3.29 -3.41 8.26
N LEU A 95 -2.46 -3.96 7.37
CA LEU A 95 -1.38 -3.23 6.70
C LEU A 95 -1.94 -2.09 5.85
N MET A 96 -3.01 -2.32 5.09
CA MET A 96 -3.67 -1.26 4.31
C MET A 96 -4.23 -0.14 5.19
N SER A 97 -4.79 -0.47 6.36
CA SER A 97 -5.23 0.54 7.32
C SER A 97 -4.06 1.38 7.83
N SER A 98 -2.95 0.76 8.25
CA SER A 98 -1.76 1.47 8.71
C SER A 98 -1.12 2.33 7.62
N LEU A 99 -1.10 1.87 6.36
CA LEU A 99 -0.64 2.67 5.22
C LEU A 99 -1.56 3.87 4.93
N SER A 100 -2.87 3.71 5.12
CA SER A 100 -3.83 4.80 4.97
C SER A 100 -3.66 5.86 6.05
N GLU A 101 -3.39 5.45 7.29
CA GLU A 101 -3.09 6.36 8.40
C GLU A 101 -1.82 7.18 8.16
N LEU A 102 -0.80 6.58 7.52
CA LEU A 102 0.46 7.24 7.14
C LEU A 102 0.36 8.13 5.88
N GLY A 103 -0.79 8.21 5.23
CA GLY A 103 -0.95 9.05 4.03
C GLY A 103 -0.51 8.39 2.73
N PHE A 104 -0.32 7.06 2.69
CA PHE A 104 0.14 6.35 1.48
C PHE A 104 -0.97 5.86 0.56
N THR A 105 -2.24 6.15 0.85
CA THR A 105 -3.35 5.89 -0.07
C THR A 105 -3.81 7.19 -0.73
N PRO A 106 -4.31 7.15 -1.99
CA PRO A 106 -4.77 8.35 -2.69
C PRO A 106 -5.84 9.13 -1.90
N VAL A 107 -6.72 8.40 -1.22
CA VAL A 107 -7.73 8.97 -0.30
C VAL A 107 -7.10 9.69 0.89
N ALA A 108 -5.98 9.19 1.40
CA ALA A 108 -5.27 9.82 2.51
C ALA A 108 -4.40 11.00 2.05
N GLN A 109 -3.85 10.95 0.83
CA GLN A 109 -3.16 12.09 0.21
C GLN A 109 -4.12 13.25 -0.08
N ASP A 110 -5.33 12.97 -0.56
CA ASP A 110 -6.40 13.95 -0.72
C ASP A 110 -6.77 14.62 0.63
N ARG A 111 -6.88 13.83 1.71
CA ARG A 111 -7.08 14.34 3.08
C ARG A 111 -5.91 15.15 3.62
N LEU A 112 -4.69 14.89 3.15
CA LEU A 112 -3.48 15.65 3.50
C LEU A 112 -3.27 16.87 2.58
N GLY A 113 -4.17 17.13 1.62
CA GLY A 113 -4.07 18.23 0.67
C GLY A 113 -3.05 18.01 -0.45
N PHE A 114 -2.52 16.79 -0.60
CA PHE A 114 -1.66 16.40 -1.71
C PHE A 114 -2.52 15.80 -2.82
N THR A 115 -2.89 16.61 -3.82
CA THR A 115 -3.52 16.10 -5.04
C THR A 115 -2.46 15.44 -5.91
N VAL A 116 -2.24 14.13 -5.74
CA VAL A 116 -1.59 13.34 -6.78
C VAL A 116 -2.52 13.31 -7.98
N SER A 117 -2.21 14.11 -9.00
CA SER A 117 -2.80 13.94 -10.34
C SER A 117 -2.53 12.50 -10.78
N GLN A 118 -3.56 11.68 -10.72
CA GLN A 118 -3.50 10.31 -11.23
C GLN A 118 -3.36 10.39 -12.76
N VAL A 119 -2.14 10.29 -13.26
CA VAL A 119 -1.90 9.87 -14.65
C VAL A 119 -1.95 8.34 -14.63
N ALA A 120 -3.15 7.82 -14.82
CA ALA A 120 -3.37 6.46 -15.28
C ALA A 120 -4.50 6.48 -16.31
N GLU A 121 -4.23 7.06 -17.48
CA GLU A 121 -4.92 6.63 -18.70
C GLU A 121 -4.52 5.18 -18.97
N ALA A 122 -5.24 4.25 -18.35
CA ALA A 122 -5.25 2.87 -18.78
C ALA A 122 -6.20 2.78 -19.99
N GLU A 123 -5.63 2.97 -21.18
CA GLU A 123 -6.24 2.58 -22.44
C GLU A 123 -6.81 1.15 -22.33
N SER A 124 -8.13 1.05 -22.20
CA SER A 124 -8.87 -0.19 -22.44
C SER A 124 -9.66 -0.03 -23.73
N GLY A 125 -8.95 -0.13 -24.86
CA GLY A 125 -9.57 -0.35 -26.16
C GLY A 125 -10.04 -1.82 -26.26
N PRO A 126 -11.32 -2.10 -26.55
CA PRO A 126 -11.80 -3.47 -26.67
C PRO A 126 -11.24 -4.14 -27.93
N ARG A 127 -10.40 -5.18 -27.74
CA ARG A 127 -9.94 -6.08 -28.80
C ARG A 127 -11.13 -6.83 -29.39
N ARG A 128 -11.62 -6.39 -30.56
CA ARG A 128 -12.62 -7.11 -31.36
C ARG A 128 -12.04 -8.44 -31.85
N ARG A 129 -12.45 -9.54 -31.22
CA ARG A 129 -12.23 -10.91 -31.71
C ARG A 129 -13.32 -11.24 -32.74
N GLY A 130 -13.02 -11.01 -34.01
CA GLY A 130 -13.86 -11.38 -35.16
C GLY A 130 -13.41 -12.70 -35.78
N ARG A 131 -14.17 -13.75 -35.48
CA ARG A 131 -14.09 -15.16 -35.88
C ARG A 131 -13.85 -15.39 -37.40
N ARG A 132 -12.76 -16.07 -37.77
CA ARG A 132 -12.65 -16.77 -39.08
C ARG A 132 -13.73 -17.84 -39.16
N ARG A 133 -14.51 -17.83 -40.24
CA ARG A 133 -15.29 -18.98 -40.69
C ARG A 133 -14.95 -19.25 -42.14
N THR A 134 -14.08 -20.23 -42.34
CA THR A 134 -13.90 -20.97 -43.58
C THR A 134 -15.06 -21.93 -43.73
N THR A 135 -15.84 -21.82 -44.81
CA THR A 135 -16.57 -22.94 -45.41
C THR A 135 -16.72 -22.66 -46.91
N GLU A 136 -15.99 -23.46 -47.70
CA GLU A 136 -16.28 -23.78 -49.09
C GLU A 136 -17.75 -24.15 -49.30
N THR A 137 -18.32 -23.80 -50.46
CA THR A 137 -19.34 -24.59 -51.20
C THR A 137 -19.47 -24.03 -52.63
N THR A 138 -18.79 -24.69 -53.57
CA THR A 138 -19.28 -25.32 -54.82
C THR A 138 -20.33 -24.66 -55.75
N ARG A 139 -19.94 -24.51 -57.03
CA ARG A 139 -20.70 -24.52 -58.33
C ARG A 139 -21.80 -23.46 -58.55
N GLU A 140 -22.08 -22.94 -59.75
CA GLU A 140 -21.82 -23.33 -61.15
C GLU A 140 -21.32 -22.16 -62.01
#